data_AF-C3N088-F1
#
_entry.id   AF-C3N088-F1
#
_cell.length_a   1.000
_cell.length_b   1.000
_cell.length_c   1.000
_cell.angle_alpha   90.00
_cell.angle_beta   90.00
_cell.angle_gamma   90.00
#
_symmetry.space_group_name_H-M   'P 1'
#
loop_
_entity.id
_entity.type
_entity.pdbx_description
1 polymer ?
#
loop_
_entity_poly.entity_id
_entity_poly.type
_entity_poly.pdbx_seq_one_letter_code
_entity_poly.pdbx_strand_id
1 'polypeptide(L)'
;MDSLKLLSKYSNLIKILELTKEYANKLDLVFAIHAYFENDIISNVVRSLESKVKNIYEEYKFDRTLFVKNAAKTLGIKEDDFVYYPYYAIPISQETKVKFVDNSTIPPKALITKGVMRFTFMVYRSFQELDYRIASREEEDIVIEFENGKIKSHNRKRNIFTDANVVSKILSSNKEVLLNLALPGSYYLIPSLISMNVLPYENEVLITREEESLDFRILNGKASNDKVVMGETLHPRFKLELYYDYKSKRILKEDMARGLAYKIPS
;
A
#
# COMPACT_ATOMS: atom_id res chain seq x y z
N MET A 1 -7.46 -17.51 7.32
CA MET A 1 -7.50 -16.05 7.09
C MET A 1 -8.49 -15.74 6.00
N ASP A 2 -9.26 -14.66 6.16
CA ASP A 2 -10.42 -14.36 5.33
C ASP A 2 -10.02 -13.87 3.93
N SER A 3 -8.90 -13.14 3.81
CA SER A 3 -8.36 -12.68 2.52
C SER A 3 -8.15 -13.84 1.55
N LEU A 4 -7.51 -14.93 1.99
CA LEU A 4 -7.22 -16.07 1.11
C LEU A 4 -8.52 -16.71 0.60
N LYS A 5 -9.47 -16.96 1.51
CA LYS A 5 -10.78 -17.55 1.19
C LYS A 5 -11.61 -16.67 0.26
N LEU A 6 -11.54 -15.35 0.44
CA LEU A 6 -12.28 -14.38 -0.36
C LEU A 6 -11.69 -14.27 -1.77
N LEU A 7 -10.37 -14.10 -1.86
CA LEU A 7 -9.67 -13.85 -3.13
C LEU A 7 -9.51 -15.12 -3.97
N SER A 8 -9.49 -16.32 -3.37
CA SER A 8 -9.39 -17.58 -4.12
C SER A 8 -10.60 -17.89 -4.99
N LYS A 9 -11.70 -17.13 -4.86
CA LYS A 9 -12.88 -17.24 -5.73
C LYS A 9 -12.63 -16.72 -7.15
N TYR A 10 -11.59 -15.93 -7.36
CA TYR A 10 -11.27 -15.29 -8.64
C TYR A 10 -10.15 -16.05 -9.32
N SER A 11 -10.47 -16.72 -10.44
CA SER A 11 -9.52 -17.60 -11.14
C SER A 11 -8.26 -16.89 -11.61
N ASN A 12 -8.38 -15.62 -11.99
CA ASN A 12 -7.24 -14.80 -12.42
C ASN A 12 -6.27 -14.43 -11.29
N LEU A 13 -6.64 -14.66 -10.02
CA LEU A 13 -5.78 -14.41 -8.87
C LEU A 13 -5.06 -15.65 -8.35
N ILE A 14 -5.38 -16.86 -8.84
CA ILE A 14 -4.87 -18.12 -8.26
C ILE A 14 -3.33 -18.13 -8.19
N LYS A 15 -2.64 -17.89 -9.32
CA LYS A 15 -1.17 -17.88 -9.37
C LYS A 15 -0.54 -16.83 -8.46
N ILE A 16 -1.17 -15.65 -8.39
CA ILE A 16 -0.70 -14.53 -7.56
C ILE A 16 -0.85 -14.88 -6.08
N LEU A 17 -1.97 -15.52 -5.71
CA LEU A 17 -2.22 -15.97 -4.33
C LEU A 17 -1.30 -17.10 -3.91
N GLU A 18 -0.96 -18.03 -4.82
CA GLU A 18 0.03 -19.08 -4.57
C GLU A 18 1.40 -18.47 -4.23
N LEU A 19 1.92 -17.59 -5.07
CA LEU A 19 3.18 -16.90 -4.80
C LEU A 19 3.11 -16.06 -3.51
N THR A 20 2.01 -15.35 -3.30
CA THR A 20 1.81 -14.55 -2.08
C THR A 20 1.81 -15.45 -0.83
N LYS A 21 1.27 -16.67 -0.92
CA LYS A 21 1.27 -17.65 0.18
C LYS A 21 2.66 -18.21 0.43
N GLU A 22 3.43 -18.46 -0.62
CA GLU A 22 4.85 -18.83 -0.49
C GLU A 22 5.62 -17.76 0.27
N TYR A 23 5.43 -16.48 -0.07
CA TYR A 23 6.04 -15.38 0.67
C TYR A 23 5.56 -15.27 2.12
N ALA A 24 4.27 -15.48 2.38
CA ALA A 24 3.74 -15.50 3.73
C ALA A 24 4.42 -16.58 4.57
N ASN A 25 4.63 -17.78 4.01
CA ASN A 25 5.32 -18.87 4.69
C ASN A 25 6.82 -18.58 4.84
N LYS A 26 7.49 -18.17 3.76
CA LYS A 26 8.94 -17.87 3.74
C LYS A 26 9.33 -16.81 4.77
N LEU A 27 8.49 -15.79 4.93
CA LEU A 27 8.74 -14.66 5.83
C LEU A 27 8.04 -14.80 7.19
N ASP A 28 7.31 -15.90 7.41
CA ASP A 28 6.50 -16.15 8.62
C ASP A 28 5.56 -14.98 8.93
N LEU A 29 4.63 -14.73 8.00
CA LEU A 29 3.67 -13.61 8.03
C LEU A 29 2.24 -14.13 8.15
N VAL A 30 1.39 -13.36 8.81
CA VAL A 30 -0.06 -13.55 8.74
C VAL A 30 -0.52 -13.26 7.30
N PHE A 31 -1.21 -14.22 6.68
CA PHE A 31 -1.80 -14.03 5.36
C PHE A 31 -3.00 -13.08 5.44
N ALA A 32 -2.74 -11.78 5.44
CA ALA A 32 -3.73 -10.72 5.39
C ALA A 32 -3.35 -9.74 4.28
N ILE A 33 -4.24 -9.54 3.29
CA ILE A 33 -3.98 -8.63 2.18
C ILE A 33 -4.49 -7.23 2.51
N HIS A 34 -5.62 -7.14 3.22
CA HIS A 34 -6.21 -5.85 3.61
C HIS A 34 -7.11 -6.01 4.83
N ALA A 35 -7.13 -5.03 5.73
CA ALA A 35 -7.90 -5.09 6.97
C ALA A 35 -9.41 -5.30 6.73
N TYR A 36 -9.99 -4.67 5.70
CA TYR A 36 -11.40 -4.86 5.34
C TYR A 36 -11.77 -6.30 4.98
N PHE A 37 -10.81 -7.17 4.66
CA PHE A 37 -11.09 -8.58 4.40
C PHE A 37 -11.17 -9.39 5.69
N GLU A 38 -10.45 -9.00 6.75
CA GLU A 38 -10.27 -9.79 7.97
C GLU A 38 -11.27 -9.42 9.08
N ASN A 39 -12.21 -10.32 9.40
CA ASN A 39 -13.21 -10.05 10.45
C ASN A 39 -12.59 -9.83 11.84
N ASP A 40 -11.55 -10.59 12.18
CA ASP A 40 -10.92 -10.50 13.50
C ASP A 40 -10.20 -9.16 13.69
N ILE A 41 -9.49 -8.69 12.66
CA ILE A 41 -8.83 -7.37 12.68
C ILE A 41 -9.88 -6.27 12.83
N ILE A 42 -10.95 -6.31 12.04
CA ILE A 42 -12.05 -5.33 12.13
C ILE A 42 -12.62 -5.30 13.55
N SER A 43 -12.97 -6.46 14.11
CA SER A 43 -13.60 -6.57 15.42
C SER A 43 -12.68 -6.04 16.53
N ASN A 44 -11.39 -6.37 16.47
CA ASN A 44 -10.40 -5.90 17.44
C ASN A 44 -10.19 -4.38 17.36
N VAL A 45 -10.05 -3.83 16.15
CA VAL A 45 -9.90 -2.39 15.96
C VAL A 45 -11.14 -1.65 16.49
N VAL A 46 -12.34 -2.11 16.13
CA VAL A 46 -13.60 -1.49 16.58
C VAL A 46 -13.69 -1.49 18.09
N ARG A 47 -13.46 -2.64 18.73
CA ARG A 47 -13.47 -2.78 20.18
C ARG A 47 -12.44 -1.87 20.86
N SER A 48 -11.24 -1.74 20.30
CA SER A 48 -10.17 -0.90 20.85
C SER A 48 -10.46 0.61 20.78
N LEU A 49 -11.31 1.02 19.84
CA LEU A 49 -11.67 2.42 19.59
C LEU A 49 -13.01 2.82 20.20
N GLU A 50 -13.93 1.88 20.44
CA GLU A 50 -15.31 2.14 20.89
C GLU A 50 -15.36 3.12 22.09
N SER A 51 -14.60 2.86 23.16
CA SER A 51 -14.59 3.73 24.35
C SER A 51 -13.99 5.12 24.11
N LYS A 52 -13.22 5.30 23.02
CA LYS A 52 -12.48 6.52 22.72
C LYS A 52 -13.20 7.43 21.72
N VAL A 53 -13.94 6.86 20.76
CA VAL A 53 -14.49 7.61 19.62
C VAL A 53 -15.99 7.46 19.42
N LYS A 54 -16.70 6.67 20.23
CA LYS A 54 -18.16 6.46 20.09
C LYS A 54 -18.96 7.76 20.09
N ASN A 55 -18.70 8.69 21.01
CA ASN A 55 -19.43 9.95 21.07
C ASN A 55 -19.18 10.81 19.83
N ILE A 56 -17.95 10.83 19.35
CA ILE A 56 -17.56 11.54 18.11
C ILE A 56 -18.27 10.91 16.91
N TYR A 57 -18.38 9.58 16.88
CA TYR A 57 -19.15 8.90 15.85
C TYR A 57 -20.61 9.31 15.86
N GLU A 58 -21.29 9.32 17.01
CA GLU A 58 -22.70 9.72 17.06
C GLU A 58 -22.94 11.17 16.59
N GLU A 59 -22.00 12.07 16.88
CA GLU A 59 -22.04 13.47 16.43
C GLU A 59 -21.84 13.59 14.90
N TYR A 60 -20.91 12.82 14.33
CA TYR A 60 -20.49 12.94 12.92
C TYR A 60 -20.85 11.73 12.03
N LYS A 61 -21.80 10.88 12.43
CA LYS A 61 -22.13 9.61 11.73
C LYS A 61 -22.58 9.74 10.28
N PHE A 62 -22.91 10.94 9.83
CA PHE A 62 -23.33 11.23 8.46
C PHE A 62 -22.18 11.74 7.58
N ASP A 63 -21.02 12.07 8.16
CA ASP A 63 -19.85 12.57 7.45
C ASP A 63 -18.56 11.88 7.94
N ARG A 64 -18.07 10.95 7.13
CA ARG A 64 -16.83 10.19 7.38
C ARG A 64 -15.63 11.11 7.56
N THR A 65 -15.53 12.17 6.76
CA THR A 65 -14.38 13.09 6.76
C THR A 65 -14.36 13.88 8.06
N LEU A 66 -15.50 14.43 8.47
CA LEU A 66 -15.61 15.14 9.75
C LEU A 66 -15.39 14.21 10.94
N PHE A 67 -15.93 12.99 10.91
CA PHE A 67 -15.66 11.99 11.94
C PHE A 67 -14.15 11.72 12.08
N VAL A 68 -13.47 11.34 11.00
CA VAL A 68 -12.04 10.99 11.02
C VAL A 68 -11.21 12.19 11.48
N LYS A 69 -11.51 13.40 11.00
CA LYS A 69 -10.81 14.62 11.40
C LYS A 69 -10.93 14.90 12.90
N ASN A 70 -12.14 14.85 13.45
CA ASN A 70 -12.38 15.13 14.87
C ASN A 70 -11.84 14.01 15.76
N ALA A 71 -12.01 12.75 15.38
CA ALA A 71 -11.47 11.62 16.13
C ALA A 71 -9.93 11.62 16.14
N ALA A 72 -9.29 11.92 15.00
CA ALA A 72 -7.83 12.04 14.92
C ALA A 72 -7.30 13.14 15.85
N LYS A 73 -7.98 14.30 15.88
CA LYS A 73 -7.64 15.41 16.79
C LYS A 73 -7.75 14.99 18.25
N THR A 74 -8.83 14.32 18.65
CA THR A 74 -9.04 13.84 20.02
C THR A 74 -7.99 12.80 20.45
N LEU A 75 -7.56 11.94 19.53
CA LEU A 75 -6.55 10.91 19.79
C LEU A 75 -5.10 11.41 19.66
N GLY A 76 -4.88 12.69 19.32
CA GLY A 76 -3.54 13.25 19.11
C GLY A 76 -2.81 12.64 17.92
N ILE A 77 -3.53 12.10 16.93
CA ILE A 77 -2.93 11.55 15.72
C ILE A 77 -2.39 12.70 14.87
N LYS A 78 -1.07 12.71 14.65
CA LYS A 78 -0.41 13.73 13.83
C LYS A 78 -0.80 13.58 12.37
N GLU A 79 -0.82 14.69 11.65
CA GLU A 79 -0.92 14.65 10.20
C GLU A 79 0.45 14.31 9.61
N ASP A 80 0.43 13.42 8.63
CA ASP A 80 1.60 13.11 7.84
C ASP A 80 1.99 14.30 6.97
N ASP A 81 3.27 14.64 6.96
CA ASP A 81 3.81 15.73 6.12
C ASP A 81 4.61 15.19 4.93
N PHE A 82 3.93 14.43 4.06
CA PHE A 82 4.52 13.88 2.83
C PHE A 82 4.03 14.60 1.58
N VAL A 83 4.82 14.57 0.52
CA VAL A 83 4.30 14.82 -0.82
C VAL A 83 3.79 13.51 -1.39
N TYR A 84 2.51 13.49 -1.77
CA TYR A 84 1.86 12.30 -2.27
C TYR A 84 1.90 12.25 -3.80
N TYR A 85 2.31 11.11 -4.34
CA TYR A 85 2.10 10.76 -5.74
C TYR A 85 0.88 9.83 -5.87
N PRO A 86 -0.18 10.26 -6.58
CA PRO A 86 -1.46 9.56 -6.57
C PRO A 86 -1.53 8.34 -7.50
N TYR A 87 -0.52 8.12 -8.34
CA TYR A 87 -0.44 6.99 -9.27
C TYR A 87 0.52 5.92 -8.72
N TYR A 88 1.19 5.16 -9.59
CA TYR A 88 2.00 4.02 -9.19
C TYR A 88 3.50 4.24 -9.35
N ALA A 89 4.28 3.63 -8.48
CA ALA A 89 5.72 3.56 -8.62
C ALA A 89 6.20 2.12 -8.55
N ILE A 90 7.16 1.81 -9.41
CA ILE A 90 7.77 0.48 -9.55
C ILE A 90 9.29 0.56 -9.35
N PRO A 91 9.91 -0.31 -8.54
CA PRO A 91 11.35 -0.32 -8.36
C PRO A 91 12.05 -0.88 -9.61
N ILE A 92 13.07 -0.17 -10.11
CA ILE A 92 13.85 -0.60 -11.27
C ILE A 92 15.32 -0.87 -10.96
N SER A 93 15.84 -0.41 -9.83
CA SER A 93 17.19 -0.78 -9.36
C SER A 93 17.25 -2.21 -8.83
N GLN A 94 18.46 -2.78 -8.78
CA GLN A 94 18.73 -4.10 -8.21
C GLN A 94 18.34 -4.18 -6.73
N GLU A 95 18.57 -3.12 -5.96
CA GLU A 95 18.13 -3.01 -4.57
C GLU A 95 17.29 -1.76 -4.37
N THR A 96 16.16 -1.92 -3.69
CA THR A 96 15.30 -0.82 -3.26
C THR A 96 14.89 -1.03 -1.81
N LYS A 97 15.14 -0.03 -0.96
CA LYS A 97 14.67 -0.02 0.42
C LYS A 97 13.41 0.84 0.53
N VAL A 98 12.39 0.27 1.17
CA VAL A 98 11.09 0.92 1.34
C VAL A 98 10.66 0.87 2.80
N LYS A 99 9.81 1.83 3.17
CA LYS A 99 9.10 1.88 4.44
C LYS A 99 7.61 1.99 4.16
N PHE A 100 6.84 0.99 4.56
CA PHE A 100 5.38 1.03 4.46
C PHE A 100 4.81 1.97 5.51
N VAL A 101 3.91 2.86 5.10
CA VAL A 101 3.33 3.89 5.98
C VAL A 101 1.82 3.73 6.09
N ASP A 102 1.16 3.50 4.96
CA ASP A 102 -0.29 3.46 4.89
C ASP A 102 -0.76 2.24 4.09
N ASN A 103 -1.49 1.37 4.78
CA ASN A 103 -2.06 0.12 4.27
C ASN A 103 -3.60 0.19 4.14
N SER A 104 -4.16 1.40 4.01
CA SER A 104 -5.58 1.63 3.70
C SER A 104 -5.96 1.36 2.25
N THR A 105 -4.98 1.14 1.37
CA THR A 105 -5.18 0.91 -0.07
C THR A 105 -4.41 -0.33 -0.55
N ILE A 106 -4.83 -0.84 -1.71
CA ILE A 106 -4.11 -1.85 -2.48
C ILE A 106 -3.79 -1.24 -3.85
N PRO A 107 -2.51 -1.08 -4.23
CA PRO A 107 -1.32 -1.36 -3.41
C PRO A 107 -1.17 -0.39 -2.22
N PRO A 108 -0.38 -0.74 -1.19
CA PRO A 108 -0.13 0.13 -0.05
C PRO A 108 0.80 1.29 -0.44
N LYS A 109 0.81 2.31 0.41
CA LYS A 109 1.70 3.45 0.24
C LYS A 109 3.00 3.25 1.02
N ALA A 110 4.10 3.56 0.36
CA ALA A 110 5.44 3.45 0.91
C ALA A 110 6.29 4.69 0.64
N LEU A 111 7.24 4.94 1.53
CA LEU A 111 8.36 5.85 1.32
C LEU A 111 9.53 5.03 0.77
N ILE A 112 10.26 5.60 -0.19
CA ILE A 112 11.45 4.96 -0.76
C ILE A 112 12.67 5.55 -0.08
N THR A 113 13.30 4.78 0.81
CA THR A 113 14.45 5.26 1.57
C THR A 113 15.73 5.20 0.75
N LYS A 114 15.83 4.26 -0.19
CA LYS A 114 16.95 4.13 -1.15
C LYS A 114 16.51 3.35 -2.38
N GLY A 115 16.98 3.72 -3.55
CA GLY A 115 16.80 2.96 -4.79
C GLY A 115 16.31 3.83 -5.95
N VAL A 116 16.09 3.20 -7.10
CA VAL A 116 15.60 3.87 -8.31
C VAL A 116 14.21 3.37 -8.61
N MET A 117 13.28 4.30 -8.72
CA MET A 117 11.88 4.03 -9.05
C MET A 117 11.56 4.60 -10.42
N ARG A 118 10.59 3.96 -11.08
CA ARG A 118 9.91 4.53 -12.23
C ARG A 118 8.47 4.85 -11.85
N PHE A 119 8.00 6.02 -12.26
CA PHE A 119 6.59 6.38 -12.13
C PHE A 119 5.81 5.80 -13.31
N THR A 120 4.64 5.26 -13.02
CA THR A 120 3.75 4.65 -14.01
C THR A 120 2.31 5.03 -13.74
N PHE A 121 1.53 5.14 -14.82
CA PHE A 121 0.10 5.42 -14.71
C PHE A 121 -0.74 4.19 -14.34
N MET A 122 -0.31 3.01 -14.79
CA MET A 122 -1.00 1.75 -14.57
C MET A 122 -0.08 0.62 -14.09
N VAL A 123 -0.66 -0.55 -13.87
CA VAL A 123 0.01 -1.78 -13.44
C VAL A 123 0.28 -2.64 -14.67
N TYR A 124 1.42 -3.34 -14.70
CA TYR A 124 1.83 -4.21 -15.82
C TYR A 124 1.93 -5.66 -15.39
N ARG A 125 1.96 -6.58 -16.36
CA ARG A 125 2.15 -8.01 -16.13
C ARG A 125 3.60 -8.37 -15.80
N SER A 126 4.55 -7.64 -16.38
CA SER A 126 6.00 -7.88 -16.26
C SER A 126 6.79 -6.58 -16.36
N PHE A 127 8.05 -6.60 -15.96
CA PHE A 127 8.96 -5.48 -16.20
C PHE A 127 9.23 -5.32 -17.71
N GLN A 128 9.35 -6.44 -18.44
CA GLN A 128 9.52 -6.44 -19.89
C GLN A 128 8.36 -5.77 -20.62
N GLU A 129 7.11 -6.01 -20.20
CA GLU A 129 5.94 -5.33 -20.79
C GLU A 129 6.05 -3.80 -20.57
N LEU A 130 6.38 -3.37 -19.36
CA LEU A 130 6.59 -1.95 -19.06
C LEU A 130 7.69 -1.35 -19.96
N ASP A 131 8.85 -1.99 -20.05
CA ASP A 131 9.97 -1.50 -20.85
C ASP A 131 9.60 -1.43 -22.36
N TYR A 132 8.84 -2.41 -22.87
CA TYR A 132 8.30 -2.38 -24.22
C TYR A 132 7.36 -1.19 -24.46
N ARG A 133 6.42 -0.93 -23.55
CA ARG A 133 5.47 0.20 -23.66
C ARG A 133 6.19 1.54 -23.65
N ILE A 134 7.23 1.69 -22.82
CA ILE A 134 8.08 2.89 -22.77
C ILE A 134 8.82 3.09 -24.09
N ALA A 135 9.45 2.03 -24.61
CA ALA A 135 10.17 2.07 -25.88
C ALA A 135 9.23 2.42 -27.05
N SER A 136 8.01 1.88 -27.01
CA SER A 136 6.93 2.15 -27.99
C SER A 136 6.25 3.50 -27.80
N ARG A 137 6.66 4.29 -26.79
CA ARG A 137 6.11 5.61 -26.45
C ARG A 137 4.64 5.58 -25.99
N GLU A 138 4.19 4.46 -25.48
CA GLU A 138 2.84 4.23 -24.97
C GLU A 138 2.76 4.36 -23.44
N GLU A 139 3.85 4.78 -22.78
CA GLU A 139 3.91 4.99 -21.34
C GLU A 139 4.82 6.18 -20.97
N GLU A 140 4.71 6.61 -19.71
CA GLU A 140 5.60 7.59 -19.10
C GLU A 140 7.05 7.10 -19.00
N ASP A 141 7.97 8.05 -19.07
CA ASP A 141 9.40 7.79 -18.86
C ASP A 141 9.93 8.82 -17.86
N ILE A 142 9.58 8.56 -16.60
CA ILE A 142 9.95 9.36 -15.43
C ILE A 142 10.63 8.42 -14.44
N VAL A 143 11.94 8.60 -14.29
CA VAL A 143 12.77 7.82 -13.37
C VAL A 143 13.27 8.72 -12.25
N ILE A 144 13.21 8.23 -11.02
CA ILE A 144 13.60 8.98 -9.81
C ILE A 144 14.52 8.11 -8.96
N GLU A 145 15.68 8.65 -8.63
CA GLU A 145 16.61 8.06 -7.66
C GLU A 145 16.36 8.65 -6.28
N PHE A 146 16.22 7.78 -5.29
CA PHE A 146 16.03 8.14 -3.89
C PHE A 146 17.25 7.79 -3.06
N GLU A 147 17.58 8.68 -2.12
CA GLU A 147 18.59 8.46 -1.09
C GLU A 147 18.13 9.14 0.21
N ASN A 148 18.17 8.40 1.32
CA ASN A 148 17.69 8.82 2.63
C ASN A 148 16.26 9.39 2.61
N GLY A 149 15.36 8.76 1.84
CA GLY A 149 13.95 9.16 1.74
C GLY A 149 13.67 10.35 0.81
N LYS A 150 14.72 10.98 0.26
CA LYS A 150 14.62 12.18 -0.59
C LYS A 150 15.02 11.89 -2.02
N ILE A 151 14.52 12.71 -2.94
CA ILE A 151 14.92 12.68 -4.34
C ILE A 151 16.37 13.14 -4.44
N LYS A 152 17.25 12.26 -4.93
CA LYS A 152 18.65 12.56 -5.21
C LYS A 152 18.84 13.02 -6.64
N SER A 153 18.22 12.33 -7.59
CA SER A 153 18.27 12.66 -9.02
C SER A 153 16.97 12.21 -9.69
N HIS A 154 16.68 12.77 -10.87
CA HIS A 154 15.54 12.36 -11.67
C HIS A 154 15.80 12.56 -13.16
N ASN A 155 15.11 11.77 -13.98
CA ASN A 155 15.09 11.89 -15.43
C ASN A 155 13.65 11.83 -15.92
N ARG A 156 13.13 12.95 -16.41
CA ARG A 156 11.78 13.06 -16.99
C ARG A 156 11.92 13.28 -18.50
N LYS A 157 11.77 12.21 -19.28
CA LYS A 157 11.74 12.30 -20.75
C LYS A 157 10.33 12.45 -21.29
N ARG A 158 9.34 11.82 -20.64
CA ARG A 158 7.96 11.81 -21.11
C ARG A 158 6.98 11.70 -19.95
N ASN A 159 5.92 12.50 -20.00
CA ASN A 159 4.79 12.44 -19.08
C ASN A 159 3.53 12.58 -19.96
N ILE A 160 2.71 11.52 -20.04
CA ILE A 160 1.55 11.45 -20.93
C ILE A 160 0.25 11.46 -20.12
N PHE A 161 0.15 10.59 -19.10
CA PHE A 161 -1.13 10.25 -18.47
C PHE A 161 -1.28 10.83 -17.06
N THR A 162 -0.17 11.17 -16.40
CA THR A 162 -0.17 11.70 -15.05
C THR A 162 -0.17 13.23 -15.04
N ASP A 163 -0.72 13.83 -14.00
CA ASP A 163 -0.74 15.28 -13.89
C ASP A 163 0.70 15.85 -13.78
N ALA A 164 1.10 16.61 -14.79
CA ALA A 164 2.40 17.26 -14.86
C ALA A 164 2.67 18.21 -13.68
N ASN A 165 1.63 18.83 -13.09
CA ASN A 165 1.77 19.68 -11.92
C ASN A 165 2.10 18.85 -10.68
N VAL A 166 1.47 17.69 -10.53
CA VAL A 166 1.76 16.75 -9.43
C VAL A 166 3.19 16.26 -9.52
N VAL A 167 3.62 15.85 -10.72
CA VAL A 167 5.00 15.42 -10.95
C VAL A 167 5.98 16.56 -10.66
N SER A 168 5.73 17.77 -11.19
CA SER A 168 6.63 18.91 -10.97
C SER A 168 6.73 19.29 -9.49
N LYS A 169 5.63 19.21 -8.74
CA LYS A 169 5.60 19.42 -7.27
C LYS A 169 6.45 18.37 -6.54
N ILE A 170 6.40 17.11 -6.97
CA ILE A 170 7.23 16.05 -6.38
C ILE A 170 8.70 16.30 -6.67
N LEU A 171 9.06 16.55 -7.93
CA LEU A 171 10.46 16.72 -8.35
C LEU A 171 11.14 17.96 -7.74
N SER A 172 10.35 18.96 -7.31
CA SER A 172 10.83 20.18 -6.64
C SER A 172 10.72 20.13 -5.11
N SER A 173 10.17 19.06 -4.54
CA SER A 173 9.96 18.93 -3.10
C SER A 173 11.22 18.47 -2.37
N ASN A 174 11.47 19.06 -1.19
CA ASN A 174 12.48 18.60 -0.24
C ASN A 174 11.92 17.62 0.81
N LYS A 175 10.62 17.32 0.76
CA LYS A 175 9.94 16.37 1.65
C LYS A 175 10.05 14.95 1.12
N GLU A 176 9.88 13.98 2.01
CA GLU A 176 9.75 12.57 1.61
C GLU A 176 8.50 12.38 0.73
N VAL A 177 8.61 11.46 -0.23
CA VAL A 177 7.57 11.20 -1.23
C VAL A 177 6.86 9.90 -0.89
N LEU A 178 5.55 9.99 -0.67
CA LEU A 178 4.68 8.85 -0.42
C LEU A 178 4.07 8.37 -1.73
N LEU A 179 4.27 7.09 -2.04
CA LEU A 179 4.01 6.50 -3.36
C LEU A 179 3.19 5.21 -3.22
N ASN A 180 2.28 4.93 -4.16
CA ASN A 180 1.66 3.61 -4.23
C ASN A 180 2.64 2.62 -4.87
N LEU A 181 3.15 1.66 -4.07
CA LEU A 181 4.14 0.69 -4.54
C LEU A 181 3.46 -0.45 -5.30
N ALA A 182 3.38 -0.33 -6.62
CA ALA A 182 2.76 -1.35 -7.48
C ALA A 182 3.83 -2.19 -8.16
N LEU A 183 3.83 -3.49 -7.86
CA LEU A 183 4.74 -4.45 -8.49
C LEU A 183 4.03 -5.20 -9.62
N PRO A 184 4.75 -5.64 -10.67
CA PRO A 184 4.12 -6.31 -11.80
C PRO A 184 3.52 -7.67 -11.45
N GLY A 185 2.48 -8.03 -12.21
CA GLY A 185 1.94 -9.39 -12.31
C GLY A 185 1.79 -10.13 -10.98
N SER A 186 2.52 -11.23 -10.85
CA SER A 186 2.47 -12.14 -9.71
C SER A 186 2.90 -11.52 -8.38
N TYR A 187 3.66 -10.42 -8.40
CA TYR A 187 4.14 -9.77 -7.19
C TYR A 187 3.18 -8.72 -6.63
N TYR A 188 2.09 -8.41 -7.32
CA TYR A 188 1.20 -7.28 -7.00
C TYR A 188 0.65 -7.29 -5.56
N LEU A 189 0.34 -8.46 -5.01
CA LEU A 189 -0.25 -8.59 -3.66
C LEU A 189 0.80 -8.67 -2.53
N ILE A 190 2.08 -8.87 -2.85
CA ILE A 190 3.14 -9.03 -1.85
C ILE A 190 3.38 -7.75 -1.04
N PRO A 191 3.42 -6.53 -1.64
CA PRO A 191 3.47 -5.30 -0.87
C PRO A 191 2.33 -5.19 0.14
N SER A 192 1.11 -5.53 -0.26
CA SER A 192 -0.06 -5.55 0.63
C SER A 192 0.12 -6.54 1.77
N LEU A 193 0.54 -7.78 1.49
CA LEU A 193 0.86 -8.77 2.52
C LEU A 193 1.90 -8.24 3.52
N ILE A 194 3.03 -7.71 3.03
CA ILE A 194 4.11 -7.23 3.90
C ILE A 194 3.64 -6.03 4.73
N SER A 195 2.94 -5.06 4.12
CA SER A 195 2.46 -3.86 4.81
C SER A 195 1.43 -4.14 5.91
N MET A 196 0.72 -5.27 5.86
CA MET A 196 -0.15 -5.73 6.94
C MET A 196 0.63 -6.36 8.11
N ASN A 197 1.89 -6.73 7.91
CA ASN A 197 2.72 -7.48 8.87
C ASN A 197 3.89 -6.66 9.43
N VAL A 198 3.96 -5.37 9.13
CA VAL A 198 5.02 -4.48 9.64
C VAL A 198 4.43 -3.27 10.36
N LEU A 199 5.13 -2.76 11.36
CA LEU A 199 4.72 -1.56 12.10
C LEU A 199 4.92 -0.31 11.23
N PRO A 200 3.89 0.52 11.02
CA PRO A 200 4.02 1.78 10.27
C PRO A 200 5.15 2.65 10.82
N TYR A 201 5.87 3.35 9.94
CA TYR A 201 6.97 4.26 10.25
C TYR A 201 8.25 3.65 10.84
N GLU A 202 8.17 2.49 11.49
CA GLU A 202 9.29 1.80 12.16
C GLU A 202 9.94 0.74 11.27
N ASN A 203 9.26 0.34 10.19
CA ASN A 203 9.72 -0.73 9.32
C ASN A 203 10.74 -0.28 8.27
N GLU A 204 11.53 -1.26 7.82
CA GLU A 204 12.36 -1.16 6.62
C GLU A 204 12.30 -2.51 5.90
N VAL A 205 12.01 -2.48 4.60
CA VAL A 205 11.91 -3.65 3.75
C VAL A 205 12.84 -3.49 2.55
N LEU A 206 13.65 -4.49 2.28
CA LEU A 206 14.48 -4.59 1.09
C LEU A 206 13.72 -5.35 0.01
N ILE A 207 13.70 -4.78 -1.18
CA ILE A 207 13.26 -5.41 -2.42
C ILE A 207 14.49 -5.59 -3.28
N THR A 208 14.81 -6.83 -3.63
CA THR A 208 15.88 -7.16 -4.56
C THR A 208 15.28 -7.55 -5.89
N ARG A 209 15.77 -6.97 -6.98
CA ARG A 209 15.33 -7.27 -8.34
C ARG A 209 16.44 -7.94 -9.13
N GLU A 210 16.10 -9.07 -9.73
CA GLU A 210 16.92 -9.79 -10.72
C GLU A 210 16.06 -10.03 -11.96
N GLU A 211 16.23 -9.17 -12.98
CA GLU A 211 15.42 -9.17 -14.21
C GLU A 211 13.90 -9.05 -13.92
N GLU A 212 13.15 -10.13 -14.10
CA GLU A 212 11.71 -10.26 -13.85
C GLU A 212 11.38 -10.72 -12.42
N SER A 213 12.37 -11.19 -11.68
CA SER A 213 12.19 -11.75 -10.35
C SER A 213 12.39 -10.70 -9.26
N LEU A 214 11.57 -10.79 -8.22
CA LEU A 214 11.70 -9.97 -7.02
C LEU A 214 11.84 -10.88 -5.80
N ASP A 215 12.72 -10.51 -4.89
CA ASP A 215 12.78 -11.06 -3.54
C ASP A 215 12.60 -9.96 -2.48
N PHE A 216 12.13 -10.36 -1.30
CA PHE A 216 11.75 -9.45 -0.23
C PHE A 216 12.37 -9.88 1.09
N ARG A 217 12.89 -8.90 1.83
CA ARG A 217 13.36 -9.11 3.20
C ARG A 217 12.91 -7.97 4.10
N ILE A 218 12.25 -8.31 5.20
CA ILE A 218 11.93 -7.34 6.25
C ILE A 218 13.20 -7.15 7.09
N LEU A 219 13.80 -5.97 7.02
CA LEU A 219 15.02 -5.62 7.74
C LEU A 219 14.71 -5.14 9.16
N ASN A 220 13.58 -4.45 9.34
CA ASN A 220 13.13 -3.97 10.65
C ASN A 220 11.60 -3.88 10.73
N GLY A 221 11.06 -3.87 11.94
CA GLY A 221 9.65 -3.56 12.21
C GLY A 221 8.65 -4.68 11.88
N LYS A 222 9.09 -5.94 11.74
CA LYS A 222 8.18 -7.10 11.63
C LYS A 222 7.33 -7.18 12.90
N ALA A 223 6.00 -7.26 12.75
CA ALA A 223 5.07 -7.44 13.85
C ALA A 223 4.86 -8.92 14.17
N SER A 224 4.51 -9.23 15.41
CA SER A 224 4.03 -10.56 15.78
C SER A 224 2.61 -10.78 15.25
N ASN A 225 2.21 -12.05 15.10
CA ASN A 225 0.86 -12.41 14.63
C ASN A 225 -0.23 -11.76 15.49
N ASP A 226 -0.06 -11.71 16.81
CA ASP A 226 -1.02 -11.08 17.73
C ASP A 226 -1.16 -9.57 17.44
N LYS A 227 -0.06 -8.86 17.22
CA LYS A 227 -0.08 -7.45 16.86
C LYS A 227 -0.80 -7.19 15.54
N VAL A 228 -0.60 -8.07 14.55
CA VAL A 228 -1.32 -8.00 13.27
C VAL A 228 -2.82 -8.19 13.47
N VAL A 229 -3.22 -9.23 14.21
CA VAL A 229 -4.63 -9.54 14.49
C VAL A 229 -5.30 -8.47 15.34
N MET A 230 -4.57 -7.79 16.23
CA MET A 230 -5.05 -6.63 16.99
C MET A 230 -5.14 -5.35 16.15
N GLY A 231 -4.68 -5.39 14.89
CA GLY A 231 -4.66 -4.24 14.00
C GLY A 231 -3.63 -3.18 14.39
N GLU A 232 -2.56 -3.55 15.11
CA GLU A 232 -1.49 -2.62 15.50
C GLU A 232 -0.68 -2.14 14.30
N THR A 233 -0.58 -2.95 13.25
CA THR A 233 0.11 -2.63 11.98
C THR A 233 -0.68 -1.68 11.06
N LEU A 234 -1.93 -1.35 11.40
CA LEU A 234 -2.70 -0.42 10.58
C LEU A 234 -2.31 1.03 10.85
N HIS A 235 -2.28 1.83 9.80
CA HIS A 235 -2.13 3.28 9.93
C HIS A 235 -3.19 3.86 10.89
N PRO A 236 -2.85 4.73 11.85
CA PRO A 236 -3.78 5.20 12.87
C PRO A 236 -5.06 5.84 12.32
N ARG A 237 -4.97 6.64 11.26
CA ARG A 237 -6.17 7.22 10.61
C ARG A 237 -7.00 6.15 9.91
N PHE A 238 -6.36 5.12 9.35
CA PHE A 238 -7.08 4.01 8.74
C PHE A 238 -7.88 3.20 9.76
N LYS A 239 -7.42 3.09 11.02
CA LYS A 239 -8.23 2.49 12.09
C LYS A 239 -9.53 3.24 12.34
N LEU A 240 -9.50 4.58 12.28
CA LEU A 240 -10.70 5.42 12.42
C LEU A 240 -11.65 5.22 11.25
N GLU A 241 -11.12 5.19 10.03
CA GLU A 241 -11.87 4.87 8.83
C GLU A 241 -12.57 3.51 8.91
N LEU A 242 -11.82 2.48 9.32
CA LEU A 242 -12.32 1.12 9.53
C LEU A 242 -13.46 1.09 10.55
N TYR A 243 -13.29 1.80 11.67
CA TYR A 243 -14.32 1.94 12.70
C TYR A 243 -15.60 2.56 12.11
N TYR A 244 -15.48 3.69 11.40
CA TYR A 244 -16.62 4.38 10.81
C TYR A 244 -17.37 3.49 9.82
N ASP A 245 -16.62 2.87 8.90
CA ASP A 245 -17.20 2.06 7.84
C ASP A 245 -17.88 0.79 8.39
N TYR A 246 -17.32 0.21 9.46
CA TYR A 246 -17.97 -0.88 10.19
C TYR A 246 -19.29 -0.44 10.85
N LYS A 247 -19.28 0.64 11.64
CA LYS A 247 -20.48 1.12 12.35
C LYS A 247 -21.58 1.58 11.38
N SER A 248 -21.18 2.09 10.22
CA SER A 248 -22.08 2.50 9.14
C SER A 248 -22.54 1.35 8.25
N LYS A 249 -22.06 0.11 8.48
CA LYS A 249 -22.33 -1.08 7.64
C LYS A 249 -21.96 -0.87 6.16
N ARG A 250 -20.86 -0.17 5.90
CA ARG A 250 -20.38 0.20 4.54
C ARG A 250 -19.28 -0.72 3.98
N ILE A 251 -18.88 -1.73 4.74
CA ILE A 251 -17.82 -2.66 4.30
C ILE A 251 -18.41 -3.71 3.33
N LEU A 252 -18.16 -3.51 2.04
CA LEU A 252 -18.62 -4.40 0.96
C LEU A 252 -17.48 -5.31 0.47
N LYS A 253 -17.14 -6.34 1.26
CA LYS A 253 -15.93 -7.17 1.04
C LYS A 253 -15.87 -7.81 -0.35
N GLU A 254 -16.98 -8.37 -0.84
CA GLU A 254 -17.05 -9.04 -2.15
C GLU A 254 -16.87 -8.04 -3.30
N ASP A 255 -17.42 -6.85 -3.20
CA ASP A 255 -17.27 -5.81 -4.23
C ASP A 255 -15.83 -5.31 -4.29
N MET A 256 -15.18 -5.15 -3.12
CA MET A 256 -13.78 -4.79 -3.02
C MET A 256 -12.86 -5.87 -3.61
N ALA A 257 -13.12 -7.15 -3.29
CA ALA A 257 -12.36 -8.28 -3.82
C ALA A 257 -12.52 -8.42 -5.34
N ARG A 258 -13.74 -8.23 -5.85
CA ARG A 258 -14.03 -8.19 -7.29
C ARG A 258 -13.29 -7.03 -7.96
N GLY A 259 -13.35 -5.83 -7.37
CA GLY A 259 -12.64 -4.67 -7.88
C GLY A 259 -11.12 -4.87 -7.94
N LEU A 260 -10.55 -5.51 -6.92
CA LEU A 260 -9.14 -5.91 -6.90
C LEU A 260 -8.82 -6.91 -8.02
N ALA A 261 -9.65 -7.94 -8.20
CA ALA A 261 -9.47 -8.93 -9.25
C ALA A 261 -9.45 -8.30 -10.66
N TYR A 262 -10.24 -7.25 -10.91
CA TYR A 262 -10.22 -6.55 -12.20
C TYR A 262 -9.05 -5.58 -12.40
N LYS A 263 -8.41 -5.11 -11.32
CA LYS A 263 -7.29 -4.17 -11.40
C LYS A 263 -5.97 -4.85 -11.77
N ILE A 264 -5.83 -6.14 -11.46
CA ILE A 264 -4.57 -6.85 -11.62
C ILE A 264 -4.50 -7.40 -13.06
N PRO A 265 -3.50 -6.99 -13.86
CA PRO A 265 -3.32 -7.52 -15.20
C PRO A 265 -3.13 -9.04 -15.15
N SER A 266 -4.06 -9.77 -15.76
CA SER A 266 -4.02 -11.23 -15.93
C SER A 266 -3.16 -11.64 -17.11
#